data_AF-A0A5K1H154-F1
#
_entry.id   AF-A0A5K1H154-F1
#
_cell.length_a   1.000
_cell.length_b   1.000
_cell.length_c   1.000
_cell.angle_alpha   90.00
_cell.angle_beta   90.00
_cell.angle_gamma   90.00
#
_symmetry.space_group_name_H-M   'P 1'
#
loop_
_entity.id
_entity.type
_entity.pdbx_description
1 polymer ?
#
loop_
_entity_poly.entity_id
_entity_poly.type
_entity_poly.pdbx_seq_one_letter_code
_entity_poly.pdbx_strand_id
1 'polypeptide(L)' 'VVRLSIAQVLTVISQKQKAALREAYKKKKYLPLDLRPKKTRAIRRRLTKHQ' A
#
# COMPACT_ATOMS: atom_id res chain seq x y z
N VAL A 1 -27.01 -3.61 11.47
CA VAL A 1 -26.22 -2.80 12.42
C VAL A 1 -24.90 -3.48 12.79
N VAL A 2 -24.90 -4.69 13.36
CA VAL A 2 -23.68 -5.40 13.80
C VAL A 2 -22.66 -5.66 12.67
N ARG A 3 -23.10 -6.13 11.50
CA ARG A 3 -22.21 -6.38 10.35
C ARG A 3 -21.39 -5.16 9.92
N LEU A 4 -22.03 -3.99 9.92
CA LEU A 4 -21.37 -2.73 9.54
C LEU A 4 -20.33 -2.32 10.58
N SER A 5 -20.67 -2.44 11.87
CA SER A 5 -19.75 -2.14 12.97
C SER A 5 -18.50 -3.03 12.92
N ILE A 6 -18.65 -4.33 12.68
CA ILE A 6 -17.52 -5.26 12.50
C ILE A 6 -16.64 -4.82 11.32
N ALA A 7 -17.25 -4.50 10.17
CA ALA A 7 -16.51 -4.05 9.00
C ALA A 7 -15.73 -2.74 9.25
N GLN A 8 -16.31 -1.80 10.01
CA GLN A 8 -15.66 -0.54 10.38
C GLN A 8 -14.42 -0.81 11.26
N VAL A 9 -14.55 -1.65 12.28
CA VAL A 9 -13.43 -2.02 13.16
C VAL A 9 -12.30 -2.69 12.36
N LEU A 10 -12.63 -3.65 11.50
CA LEU A 10 -11.63 -4.32 10.64
C LEU A 10 -10.94 -3.33 9.69
N THR A 11 -11.66 -2.35 9.17
CA THR A 11 -11.12 -1.32 8.30
C THR A 11 -10.09 -0.47 9.04
N VAL A 12 -10.38 -0.03 10.27
CA VAL A 12 -9.46 0.74 11.10
C VAL A 12 -8.20 -0.07 11.43
N ILE A 13 -8.35 -1.35 11.76
CA ILE A 13 -7.22 -2.25 12.01
C ILE A 13 -6.32 -2.34 10.77
N SER A 14 -6.89 -2.58 9.59
CA SER A 14 -6.12 -2.68 8.34
C SER A 14 -5.43 -1.36 7.97
N GLN A 15 -6.08 -0.22 8.20
CA GLN A 15 -5.48 1.10 7.97
C GLN A 15 -4.25 1.33 8.85
N LYS A 16 -4.35 1.03 10.16
CA LYS A 16 -3.24 1.17 11.11
C LYS A 16 -2.07 0.24 10.76
N GLN A 17 -2.35 -1.01 10.43
CA GLN A 17 -1.31 -1.97 10.00
C GLN A 17 -0.57 -1.48 8.74
N LYS A 18 -1.30 -1.01 7.73
CA LYS A 18 -0.68 -0.48 6.50
C LYS A 18 0.14 0.79 6.75
N ALA A 19 -0.30 1.67 7.65
CA ALA A 19 0.45 2.87 8.01
C ALA A 19 1.80 2.51 8.67
N ALA A 20 1.79 1.61 9.65
CA ALA A 20 3.01 1.12 10.29
C ALA A 20 3.99 0.48 9.29
N LEU A 21 3.46 -0.34 8.36
CA LEU A 21 4.28 -0.94 7.29
C LEU A 21 4.87 0.12 6.35
N ARG A 22 4.13 1.17 5.98
CA ARG A 22 4.68 2.25 5.15
C ARG A 22 5.82 2.98 5.84
N GLU A 23 5.71 3.27 7.13
CA GLU A 23 6.80 3.90 7.87
C GLU A 23 8.04 2.99 7.96
N ALA A 24 7.84 1.70 8.24
CA ALA A 24 8.93 0.72 8.33
C ALA A 24 9.70 0.53 7.00
N TYR A 25 9.05 0.77 5.86
CA TYR A 25 9.64 0.58 4.52
C TYR A 25 9.91 1.89 3.75
N LYS A 26 9.68 3.07 4.34
CA LYS A 26 9.72 4.38 3.66
C LYS A 26 11.02 4.67 2.89
N LYS A 27 12.17 4.24 3.41
CA LYS A 27 13.50 4.48 2.83
C LYS A 27 14.18 3.21 2.31
N LYS A 28 13.47 2.08 2.30
CA LYS A 28 14.03 0.81 1.83
C LYS A 28 13.91 0.72 0.31
N LYS A 29 14.98 0.24 -0.35
CA LYS A 29 15.02 0.07 -1.82
C LYS A 29 13.90 -0.84 -2.34
N TYR A 30 13.60 -1.92 -1.61
CA TYR A 30 12.61 -2.92 -2.01
C TYR A 30 11.37 -2.84 -1.13
N LEU A 31 10.24 -2.51 -1.76
CA LEU A 31 8.92 -2.50 -1.15
C LEU A 31 8.18 -3.82 -1.43
N PRO A 32 7.43 -4.34 -0.45
CA PRO A 32 6.43 -5.39 -0.67
C PRO A 32 5.45 -5.01 -1.79
N LEU A 33 4.95 -6.00 -2.53
CA LEU A 33 4.08 -5.78 -3.70
C LEU A 33 2.83 -4.96 -3.36
N ASP A 34 2.24 -5.17 -2.18
CA ASP A 34 1.01 -4.49 -1.75
C ASP A 34 1.18 -2.99 -1.46
N LEU A 35 2.40 -2.57 -1.12
CA LEU A 35 2.72 -1.16 -0.87
C LEU A 35 3.15 -0.42 -2.14
N ARG A 36 3.32 -1.13 -3.26
CA ARG A 36 3.72 -0.50 -4.53
C ARG A 36 2.56 0.30 -5.10
N PRO A 37 2.82 1.46 -5.74
CA PRO A 37 1.80 2.17 -6.49
C PRO A 37 1.16 1.25 -7.54
N LYS A 38 -0.17 1.17 -7.53
CA LYS A 38 -0.91 0.39 -8.53
C LYS A 38 -0.94 1.13 -9.87
N LYS A 39 0.08 0.89 -10.67
CA LYS A 39 0.18 1.33 -12.08
C LYS A 39 0.09 0.12 -13.00
N THR A 40 -0.28 0.35 -14.27
CA THR A 40 -0.28 -0.73 -15.27
C THR A 40 1.13 -1.29 -15.47
N ARG A 41 1.21 -2.54 -15.96
CA ARG A 41 2.48 -3.21 -16.23
C ARG A 41 3.36 -2.41 -17.21
N ALA A 42 2.75 -1.83 -18.25
CA ALA A 42 3.45 -1.01 -19.24
C ALA A 42 4.13 0.20 -18.59
N ILE A 43 3.42 0.94 -17.73
CA ILE A 43 3.98 2.11 -17.02
C ILE A 43 5.10 1.70 -16.07
N ARG A 44 4.97 0.57 -15.35
CA ARG A 44 6.02 0.07 -14.44
C ARG A 44 7.31 -0.36 -15.15
N ARG A 45 7.25 -0.70 -16.44
CA ARG A 45 8.39 -1.15 -17.24
C ARG A 45 9.03 -0.04 -18.09
N ARG A 46 8.39 1.12 -18.20
CA ARG A 46 8.94 2.27 -18.92
C ARG A 46 10.19 2.81 -18.21
N LEU A 47 11.13 3.36 -18.98
CA LEU A 47 12.27 4.12 -18.48
C LEU A 47 11.83 5.33 -17.64
N THR A 48 12.73 5.81 -16.78
CA THR A 48 12.47 7.03 -16.00
C THR A 48 12.57 8.26 -16.90
N LYS A 49 11.95 9.39 -16.52
CA LYS A 49 11.91 10.60 -17.36
C LYS A 49 13.30 11.19 -17.67
N HIS A 50 14.28 10.92 -16.81
CA HIS A 50 15.65 11.42 -16.97
C HIS A 50 16.47 10.55 -17.95
N GLN A 51 16.07 9.30 -18.16
CA GLN A 51 16.72 8.41 -19.12
C GLN A 51 16.23 8.71 -20.54
#